data_AF-A0A7W1MZE2-F1
#
_entry.id   AF-A0A7W1MZE2-F1
#
_cell.length_a   1.000
_cell.length_b   1.000
_cell.length_c   1.000
_cell.angle_alpha   90.00
_cell.angle_beta   90.00
_cell.angle_gamma   90.00
#
_symmetry.space_group_name_H-M   'P 1'
#
loop_
_entity.id
_entity.type
_entity.pdbx_description
1 polymer ?
#
loop_
_entity_poly.entity_id
_entity_poly.type
_entity_poly.pdbx_seq_one_letter_code
_entity_poly.pdbx_strand_id
1 'polypeptide(L)'
;MTAKQKLRQAVEELSEAEAAVALEILVRRGEDAGRDAVTEFLDNAPIDDEPETEEERLAVAEGYEALRRRETVSLDEINAESA
;
A
#
# COMPACT_ATOMS: atom_id res chain seq x y z
N MET A 1 -17.14 11.75 -27.10
CA MET A 1 -17.86 11.28 -25.89
C MET A 1 -16.92 11.39 -24.69
N THR A 2 -17.34 12.07 -23.62
CA THR A 2 -16.52 12.26 -22.40
C THR A 2 -16.47 10.99 -21.55
N ALA A 3 -15.54 10.92 -20.58
CA ALA A 3 -15.46 9.80 -19.63
C ALA A 3 -16.77 9.62 -18.84
N LYS A 4 -17.40 10.71 -18.38
CA LYS A 4 -18.70 10.68 -17.69
C LYS A 4 -19.82 10.15 -18.58
N GLN A 5 -19.82 10.51 -19.86
CA GLN A 5 -20.81 10.01 -20.82
C GLN A 5 -20.62 8.52 -21.12
N LYS A 6 -19.37 8.06 -21.30
CA LYS A 6 -19.06 6.63 -21.47
C LYS A 6 -19.45 5.81 -20.25
N LEU A 7 -19.13 6.31 -19.05
CA LEU A 7 -19.51 5.64 -17.81
C LEU A 7 -21.03 5.54 -17.67
N ARG A 8 -21.76 6.62 -17.96
CA ARG A 8 -23.23 6.58 -17.94
C ARG A 8 -23.76 5.51 -18.89
N GLN A 9 -23.31 5.50 -20.14
CA GLN A 9 -23.76 4.48 -21.10
C GLN A 9 -23.46 3.06 -20.60
N ALA A 10 -22.26 2.80 -20.09
CA ALA A 10 -21.90 1.50 -19.55
C ALA A 10 -22.81 1.08 -18.38
N VAL A 11 -23.15 2.00 -17.47
CA VAL A 11 -24.04 1.73 -16.33
C VAL A 11 -25.46 1.37 -16.77
N GLU A 12 -25.99 2.04 -17.79
CA GLU A 12 -27.33 1.75 -18.33
C GLU A 12 -27.42 0.37 -19.02
N GLU A 13 -26.28 -0.18 -19.45
CA GLU A 13 -26.19 -1.51 -20.08
C GLU A 13 -26.05 -2.65 -19.06
N LEU A 14 -25.80 -2.34 -17.78
CA LEU A 14 -25.66 -3.33 -16.70
C LEU A 14 -27.03 -3.83 -16.21
N SER A 15 -27.07 -5.07 -15.74
CA SER A 15 -28.15 -5.52 -14.86
C SER A 15 -28.05 -4.84 -13.48
N GLU A 16 -29.15 -4.82 -12.72
CA GLU A 16 -29.16 -4.25 -11.36
C GLU A 16 -28.11 -4.89 -10.43
N ALA A 17 -27.86 -6.20 -10.59
CA ALA A 17 -26.85 -6.90 -9.80
C ALA A 17 -25.42 -6.42 -10.13
N GLU A 18 -25.13 -6.23 -11.41
CA GLU A 18 -23.83 -5.71 -11.87
C GLU A 18 -23.67 -4.22 -11.52
N ALA A 19 -24.75 -3.44 -11.62
CA ALA A 19 -24.77 -2.04 -11.22
C ALA A 19 -24.50 -1.87 -9.72
N ALA A 20 -25.04 -2.74 -8.86
CA ALA A 20 -24.77 -2.74 -7.43
C ALA A 20 -23.28 -2.97 -7.12
N VAL A 21 -22.64 -3.93 -7.79
CA VAL A 21 -21.20 -4.19 -7.65
C VAL A 21 -20.37 -3.01 -8.17
N ALA A 22 -20.74 -2.44 -9.33
CA ALA A 22 -20.05 -1.28 -9.89
C ALA A 22 -20.15 -0.06 -8.97
N LEU A 23 -21.30 0.15 -8.33
CA LEU A 23 -21.52 1.22 -7.36
C LEU A 23 -20.61 1.04 -6.13
N GLU A 24 -20.51 -0.17 -5.58
CA GLU A 24 -19.63 -0.45 -4.44
C GLU A 24 -18.17 -0.09 -4.74
N ILE A 25 -17.66 -0.47 -5.91
CA ILE A 25 -16.29 -0.15 -6.33
C ILE A 25 -16.08 1.36 -6.45
N LEU A 26 -17.05 2.09 -7.02
CA LEU A 26 -16.96 3.54 -7.20
C LEU A 26 -17.04 4.30 -5.87
N VAL A 27 -17.86 3.81 -4.92
CA VAL A 27 -17.98 4.37 -3.57
C VAL A 27 -16.70 4.14 -2.77
N ARG A 28 -16.21 2.90 -2.70
CA ARG A 28 -14.94 2.57 -2.04
C ARG A 28 -13.80 3.39 -2.60
N ARG A 29 -13.66 3.44 -3.94
CA ARG A 29 -12.64 4.28 -4.58
C ARG A 29 -12.80 5.78 -4.27
N GLY A 30 -14.01 6.25 -3.97
CA GLY A 30 -14.28 7.64 -3.57
C GLY A 30 -13.93 7.92 -2.11
N GLU A 31 -14.10 6.94 -1.22
CA GLU A 31 -13.67 6.97 0.18
C GLU A 31 -12.14 6.87 0.28
N ASP A 32 -11.53 6.04 -0.58
CA ASP A 32 -10.09 5.73 -0.62
C ASP A 32 -9.31 6.66 -1.57
N ALA A 33 -9.95 7.61 -2.24
CA ALA A 33 -9.31 8.48 -3.24
C ALA A 33 -8.15 9.34 -2.68
N GLY A 34 -7.94 9.34 -1.36
CA GLY A 34 -6.81 9.98 -0.69
C GLY A 34 -5.87 9.02 0.07
N ARG A 35 -6.16 7.72 0.15
CA ARG A 35 -5.34 6.73 0.86
C ARG A 35 -5.01 5.57 -0.07
N ASP A 36 -3.73 5.41 -0.37
CA ASP A 36 -3.25 4.18 -1.00
C ASP A 36 -3.62 2.98 -0.10
N ALA A 37 -4.00 1.85 -0.70
CA ALA A 37 -4.39 0.64 0.03
C ALA A 37 -3.31 0.18 1.02
N VAL A 38 -2.03 0.42 0.68
CA VAL A 38 -0.90 0.19 1.59
C VAL A 38 -0.94 1.13 2.79
N THR A 39 -1.27 2.40 2.57
CA THR A 39 -1.39 3.39 3.65
C THR A 39 -2.54 3.03 4.59
N GLU A 40 -3.70 2.64 4.04
CA GLU A 40 -4.83 2.21 4.86
C GLU A 40 -4.51 0.95 5.68
N PHE A 41 -3.81 -0.02 5.07
CA PHE A 41 -3.38 -1.22 5.77
C PHE A 41 -2.41 -0.91 6.93
N LEU A 42 -1.45 -0.01 6.71
CA LEU A 42 -0.49 0.41 7.74
C LEU A 42 -1.13 1.27 8.83
N ASP A 43 -2.04 2.18 8.47
CA ASP A 43 -2.78 3.04 9.42
C ASP A 43 -3.64 2.22 10.40
N ASN A 44 -4.14 1.07 9.94
CA ASN A 44 -5.00 0.18 10.73
C ASN A 44 -4.28 -1.08 11.24
N ALA A 45 -2.96 -1.17 11.06
CA ALA A 45 -2.19 -2.29 11.57
C ALA A 45 -2.27 -2.33 13.11
N PRO A 46 -2.42 -3.51 13.73
CA PRO A 46 -2.35 -3.63 15.17
C PRO A 46 -0.98 -3.17 15.67
N ILE A 47 -0.94 -2.58 16.87
CA ILE A 47 0.32 -2.26 17.53
C ILE A 47 1.01 -3.58 17.88
N ASP A 48 2.26 -3.74 17.45
CA ASP A 48 3.12 -4.83 17.90
C ASP A 48 3.69 -4.49 19.28
N ASP A 49 3.17 -5.17 20.31
CA ASP A 49 3.57 -5.03 21.72
C ASP A 49 4.30 -6.27 22.25
N GLU A 50 4.74 -7.16 21.37
CA GLU A 50 5.48 -8.35 21.75
C GLU A 50 6.88 -7.98 22.28
N PRO A 51 7.42 -8.73 23.26
CA PRO A 51 8.76 -8.49 23.75
C PRO A 51 9.79 -8.87 22.67
N GLU A 52 10.70 -7.94 22.37
CA GLU A 52 11.84 -8.18 21.48
C GLU A 52 12.65 -9.39 21.95
N THR A 53 12.88 -10.33 21.03
CA THR A 53 13.72 -11.49 21.24
C THR A 53 15.20 -11.10 21.29
N GLU A 54 16.05 -11.99 21.82
CA GLU A 54 17.49 -11.72 21.83
C GLU A 54 18.10 -11.71 20.41
N GLU A 55 17.57 -12.54 19.50
CA GLU A 55 18.01 -12.56 18.11
C GLU A 55 17.72 -11.22 17.41
N GLU A 56 16.51 -10.69 17.58
CA GLU A 56 16.13 -9.38 17.04
C GLU A 56 16.99 -8.26 17.60
N ARG A 57 17.21 -8.25 18.93
CA ARG A 57 18.08 -7.27 19.60
C ARG A 57 19.49 -7.27 19.02
N LEU A 58 20.05 -8.45 18.79
CA LEU A 58 21.38 -8.62 18.21
C LEU A 58 21.41 -8.15 16.76
N ALA A 59 20.40 -8.47 15.95
CA ALA A 59 20.30 -8.03 14.56
C ALA A 59 20.22 -6.49 14.45
N VAL A 60 19.46 -5.83 15.33
CA VAL A 60 19.40 -4.36 15.41
C VAL A 60 20.77 -3.78 15.77
N ALA A 61 21.43 -4.36 16.77
CA ALA A 61 22.77 -3.93 17.17
C ALA A 61 23.81 -4.07 16.04
N GLU A 62 23.74 -5.17 15.29
CA GLU A 62 24.57 -5.40 14.10
C GLU A 62 24.33 -4.33 13.03
N GLY A 63 23.07 -4.01 12.72
CA GLY A 63 22.73 -2.97 11.74
C GLY A 63 23.32 -1.61 12.12
N TYR A 64 23.27 -1.23 13.40
CA TYR A 64 23.89 0.00 13.87
C TYR A 64 25.43 -0.01 13.80
N GLU A 65 26.06 -1.16 14.03
CA GLU A 65 27.50 -1.33 13.83
C GLU A 65 27.90 -1.21 12.35
N ALA A 66 27.15 -1.84 11.44
CA ALA A 66 27.36 -1.71 10.00
C ALA A 66 27.24 -0.24 9.54
N LEU A 67 26.24 0.47 10.04
CA LEU A 67 26.08 1.91 9.79
C LEU A 67 27.30 2.72 10.27
N ARG A 68 27.82 2.44 11.48
CA ARG A 68 29.04 3.08 12.01
C ARG A 68 30.26 2.83 11.12
N ARG A 69 30.37 1.62 10.55
CA ARG A 69 31.45 1.23 9.63
C ARG A 69 31.24 1.73 8.20
N ARG A 70 30.09 2.35 7.91
CA ARG A 70 29.67 2.77 6.56
C ARG A 70 29.52 1.59 5.60
N GLU A 71 29.15 0.43 6.13
CA GLU A 71 28.79 -0.78 5.38
C GLU A 71 27.32 -0.68 4.93
N THR A 72 26.98 0.40 4.21
CA THR A 72 25.62 0.70 3.75
C THR A 72 25.58 0.88 2.24
N VAL A 73 24.50 0.43 1.60
CA VAL A 73 24.22 0.72 0.19
C VAL A 73 23.38 1.98 0.04
N SER A 74 23.57 2.69 -1.06
CA SER A 74 22.77 3.88 -1.38
C SER A 74 21.39 3.49 -1.93
N LEU A 75 20.44 4.43 -1.86
CA LEU A 75 19.12 4.24 -2.43
C LEU A 75 19.16 4.03 -3.96
N ASP A 76 20.07 4.73 -4.65
CA ASP A 76 20.24 4.59 -6.10
C ASP A 76 20.72 3.19 -6.49
N GLU A 77 21.62 2.59 -5.70
CA GLU A 77 22.07 1.21 -5.90
C GLU A 77 20.92 0.21 -5.68
N ILE A 78 20.13 0.36 -4.62
CA ILE A 78 18.96 -0.49 -4.35
C ILE A 78 17.95 -0.43 -5.52
N ASN A 79 17.67 0.77 -6.03
CA ASN A 79 16.73 0.96 -7.13
C ASN A 79 17.25 0.34 -8.44
N ALA A 80 18.56 0.35 -8.67
CA ALA A 80 19.17 -0.26 -9.84
C ALA A 80 19.14 -1.80 -9.79
N GLU A 81 19.22 -2.40 -8.60
CA GLU A 81 19.13 -3.86 -8.42
C GLU A 81 17.70 -4.41 -8.48
N SER A 82 16.70 -3.58 -8.16
CA SER A 82 15.29 -3.98 -8.05
C SER A 82 14.47 -3.76 -9.33
N ALA A 83 15.08 -3.23 -10.40
CA ALA A 83 14.45 -2.92 -11.68
C ALA A 83 14.67 -4.03 -12.72
#